data_AF-A0AAN8AAE9-F1
#
_entry.id   AF-A0AAN8AAE9-F1
#
_cell.length_a   1.000
_cell.length_b   1.000
_cell.length_c   1.000
_cell.angle_alpha   90.00
_cell.angle_beta   90.00
_cell.angle_gamma   90.00
#
_symmetry.space_group_name_H-M   'P 1'
#
loop_
_entity.id
_entity.type
_entity.pdbx_description
1 polymer ?
#
loop_
_entity_poly.entity_id
_entity_poly.type
_entity_poly.pdbx_seq_one_letter_code
_entity_poly.pdbx_strand_id
1 'polypeptide(L)'
;MEGLCNLTRKVQEKSPLKYLTVRRMVCLDPSVMYRDPERCRNHIKGLVQRFLPDKQITDTSAGDVILQQFDSLLSLESRKLWAFYKKLLILSQCQATVERGFSINKEVESDNLQEDNVVTRRLVCDYIIQHGGVTKVPLSKPLLASVARARTRYRTHLEKRKNRDAKDQALKRKETEDCLQELKVKRRRVQEVSEGLARDADRLAEVAEGKAGSKMADLISRSNLLRRDHEEKLAELALLDKEIAAKNAELRS
;
A
#
# COMPACT_ATOMS: atom_id res chain seq x y z
N MET A 1 -14.44 23.93 2.00
CA MET A 1 -14.78 22.50 2.01
C MET A 1 -13.59 21.58 2.34
N GLU A 2 -12.36 22.10 2.43
CA GLU A 2 -11.19 21.25 2.72
C GLU A 2 -11.25 20.57 4.09
N GLY A 3 -11.74 21.28 5.12
CA GLY A 3 -11.94 20.72 6.46
C GLY A 3 -12.91 19.54 6.47
N LEU A 4 -14.10 19.71 5.87
CA LEU A 4 -15.06 18.61 5.73
C LEU A 4 -14.53 17.44 4.91
N CYS A 5 -13.81 17.72 3.82
CA CYS A 5 -13.15 16.69 3.03
C CYS A 5 -12.09 15.92 3.82
N ASN A 6 -11.33 16.61 4.68
CA ASN A 6 -10.31 16.00 5.54
C ASN A 6 -10.96 15.14 6.63
N LEU A 7 -12.07 15.60 7.24
CA LEU A 7 -12.86 14.80 8.16
C LEU A 7 -13.38 13.52 7.49
N THR A 8 -14.00 13.65 6.32
CA THR A 8 -14.49 12.52 5.52
C THR A 8 -13.36 11.53 5.18
N ARG A 9 -12.18 12.02 4.80
CA ARG A 9 -11.00 11.17 4.53
C ARG A 9 -10.55 10.43 5.79
N LYS A 10 -10.50 11.11 6.94
CA LYS A 10 -10.12 10.49 8.22
C LYS A 10 -11.10 9.41 8.66
N VAL A 11 -12.39 9.64 8.45
CA VAL A 11 -13.44 8.65 8.68
C VAL A 11 -13.26 7.43 7.77
N GLN A 12 -12.85 7.61 6.51
CA GLN A 12 -12.51 6.51 5.60
C GLN A 12 -11.27 5.74 6.07
N GLU A 13 -10.18 6.43 6.41
CA GLU A 13 -8.91 5.84 6.89
C GLU A 13 -9.07 5.01 8.18
N LYS A 14 -10.10 5.30 8.99
CA LYS A 14 -10.35 4.65 10.30
C LYS A 14 -11.43 3.59 10.25
N SER A 15 -11.88 3.18 9.07
CA SER A 15 -12.80 2.05 8.94
C SER A 15 -12.09 0.75 9.33
N PRO A 16 -12.73 -0.13 10.13
CA PRO A 16 -14.12 -0.09 10.59
C PRO A 16 -14.35 0.84 11.81
N LEU A 17 -15.44 1.61 11.77
CA LEU A 17 -15.78 2.61 12.78
C LEU A 17 -16.65 2.03 13.92
N LYS A 18 -16.48 2.54 15.14
CA LYS A 18 -17.32 2.17 16.29
C LYS A 18 -18.77 2.63 16.08
N TYR A 19 -19.74 1.85 16.57
CA TYR A 19 -21.19 2.09 16.45
C TYR A 19 -21.63 3.54 16.74
N LEU A 20 -21.13 4.13 17.84
CA LEU A 20 -21.49 5.50 18.22
C LEU A 20 -20.98 6.56 17.21
N THR A 21 -19.90 6.28 16.47
CA THR A 21 -19.41 7.14 15.39
C THR A 21 -20.29 6.97 14.15
N VAL A 22 -20.61 5.73 13.77
CA VAL A 22 -21.49 5.42 12.64
C VAL A 22 -22.87 6.05 12.80
N ARG A 23 -23.47 5.94 13.99
CA ARG A 23 -24.79 6.55 14.28
C ARG A 23 -24.77 8.07 14.13
N ARG A 24 -23.64 8.73 14.41
CA ARG A 24 -23.51 10.19 14.23
C ARG A 24 -23.31 10.58 12.77
N MET A 25 -22.79 9.69 11.92
CA MET A 25 -22.61 9.94 10.49
C MET A 25 -23.91 10.00 9.68
N VAL A 26 -25.06 9.69 10.30
CA VAL A 26 -26.38 9.92 9.68
C VAL A 26 -26.57 11.40 9.27
N CYS A 27 -25.84 12.34 9.88
CA CYS A 27 -25.86 13.74 9.45
C CYS A 27 -25.29 14.01 8.07
N LEU A 28 -24.62 13.01 7.48
CA LEU A 28 -24.04 13.05 6.15
C LEU A 28 -24.99 12.46 5.09
N ASP A 29 -26.19 12.00 5.48
CA ASP A 29 -27.22 11.56 4.55
C ASP A 29 -27.94 12.78 3.94
N PRO A 30 -27.93 12.95 2.60
CA PRO A 30 -28.59 14.07 1.94
C PRO A 30 -30.09 14.20 2.25
N SER A 31 -30.80 13.09 2.43
CA SER A 31 -32.23 13.09 2.78
C SER A 31 -32.45 13.58 4.21
N VAL A 32 -31.54 13.24 5.14
CA VAL A 32 -31.62 13.71 6.54
C VAL A 32 -31.18 15.16 6.65
N MET A 33 -30.16 15.58 5.90
CA MET A 33 -29.72 16.98 5.81
C MET A 33 -30.83 17.91 5.34
N TYR A 34 -31.65 17.47 4.39
CA TYR A 34 -32.80 18.23 3.92
C TYR A 34 -33.96 18.23 4.93
N ARG A 35 -34.25 17.08 5.54
CA ARG A 35 -35.41 16.88 6.41
C ARG A 35 -35.24 17.48 7.82
N ASP A 36 -34.03 17.42 8.39
CA ASP A 36 -33.75 17.86 9.77
C ASP A 36 -32.31 18.42 9.90
N PRO A 37 -32.08 19.67 9.43
CA PRO A 37 -30.76 20.30 9.44
C PRO A 37 -30.18 20.50 10.85
N GLU A 38 -31.03 20.78 11.84
CA GLU A 38 -30.61 20.98 13.24
C GLU A 38 -30.06 19.70 13.86
N ARG A 39 -30.72 18.58 13.61
CA ARG A 39 -30.20 17.28 14.03
C ARG A 39 -28.86 16.99 13.38
N CYS A 40 -28.69 17.31 12.10
CA CYS A 40 -27.41 17.15 11.41
C CYS A 40 -26.30 17.99 12.03
N ARG A 41 -26.57 19.25 12.38
CA ARG A 41 -25.63 20.12 13.12
C ARG A 41 -25.16 19.50 14.43
N ASN A 42 -26.08 18.96 15.23
CA ASN A 42 -25.73 18.35 16.52
C ASN A 42 -24.87 17.09 16.36
N HIS A 43 -25.13 16.33 15.29
CA HIS A 43 -24.41 15.10 14.99
C HIS A 43 -22.99 15.38 14.48
N ILE A 44 -22.80 16.35 13.58
CA ILE A 44 -21.46 16.75 13.11
C ILE A 44 -20.62 17.38 14.24
N LYS A 45 -21.23 18.18 15.13
CA LYS A 45 -20.57 18.71 16.33
C LYS A 45 -20.03 17.61 17.21
N GLY A 46 -20.83 16.58 17.45
CA GLY A 46 -20.40 15.41 18.21
C GLY A 46 -19.33 14.57 17.52
N LEU A 47 -19.27 14.56 16.18
CA LEU A 47 -18.17 13.92 15.44
C LEU A 47 -16.87 14.71 15.63
N VAL A 48 -16.90 16.02 15.40
CA VAL A 48 -15.73 16.90 15.56
C VAL A 48 -15.18 16.82 16.99
N GLN A 49 -16.05 16.90 18.00
CA GLN A 49 -15.68 16.75 19.41
C GLN A 49 -15.04 15.40 19.75
N ARG A 50 -15.34 14.35 18.99
CA ARG A 50 -14.73 13.03 19.22
C ARG A 50 -13.36 12.90 18.56
N PHE A 51 -13.15 13.56 17.43
CA PHE A 51 -11.88 13.52 16.71
C PHE A 51 -10.85 14.56 17.22
N LEU A 52 -11.28 15.54 18.02
CA LEU A 52 -10.42 16.53 18.69
C LEU A 52 -9.48 15.91 19.75
N PRO A 53 -9.96 15.11 20.74
CA PRO A 53 -9.11 14.49 21.76
C PRO A 53 -8.07 13.53 21.19
N ASP A 54 -8.40 12.83 20.10
CA ASP A 54 -7.53 11.83 19.48
C ASP A 54 -6.40 12.45 18.63
N LYS A 55 -6.22 13.78 18.63
CA LYS A 55 -5.32 14.56 17.74
C LYS A 55 -5.54 14.27 16.25
N GLN A 56 -6.74 13.83 15.86
CA GLN A 56 -7.06 13.49 14.47
C GLN A 56 -7.49 14.70 13.66
N ILE A 57 -7.92 15.76 14.35
CA ILE A 57 -8.09 17.11 13.84
C ILE A 57 -7.02 17.96 14.51
N THR A 58 -6.36 18.81 13.73
CA THR A 58 -5.11 19.50 14.11
C THR A 58 -5.27 20.38 15.36
N ASP A 59 -6.39 21.07 15.50
CA ASP A 59 -6.70 21.98 16.60
C ASP A 59 -8.19 22.37 16.66
N THR A 60 -8.59 23.11 17.69
CA THR A 60 -9.96 23.63 17.88
C THR A 60 -10.40 24.51 16.72
N SER A 61 -9.48 25.29 16.14
CA SER A 61 -9.77 26.18 15.02
C SER A 61 -10.18 25.40 13.76
N ALA A 62 -9.56 24.26 13.48
CA ALA A 62 -9.97 23.37 12.40
C ALA A 62 -11.35 22.74 12.64
N GLY A 63 -11.72 22.50 13.90
CA GLY A 63 -13.07 22.05 14.28
C GLY A 63 -14.14 23.07 13.92
N ASP A 64 -13.92 24.34 14.26
CA ASP A 64 -14.85 25.43 13.95
C ASP A 64 -14.98 25.67 12.44
N VAL A 65 -13.87 25.57 11.69
CA VAL A 65 -13.87 25.62 10.22
C VAL A 65 -14.71 24.48 9.62
N ILE A 66 -14.67 23.28 10.19
CA ILE A 66 -15.49 22.14 9.73
C ILE A 66 -16.98 22.43 9.96
N LEU A 67 -17.34 22.96 11.13
CA LEU A 67 -18.73 23.28 11.46
C LEU A 67 -19.26 24.40 10.55
N GLN A 68 -18.50 25.47 10.37
CA GLN A 68 -18.86 26.56 9.47
C GLN A 68 -19.01 26.10 8.02
N GLN A 69 -18.13 25.20 7.56
CA GLN A 69 -18.25 24.59 6.23
C GLN A 69 -19.48 23.68 6.11
N PHE A 70 -19.90 23.03 7.21
CA PHE A 70 -21.09 22.20 7.24
C PHE A 70 -22.38 23.02 7.25
N ASP A 71 -22.39 24.16 7.93
CA ASP A 71 -23.53 25.07 7.87
C ASP A 71 -23.68 25.68 6.46
N SER A 72 -22.57 26.04 5.82
CA SER A 72 -22.56 26.45 4.41
C SER A 72 -22.97 25.32 3.45
N LEU A 73 -22.76 24.06 3.81
CA LEU A 73 -23.20 22.89 3.06
C LEU A 73 -24.73 22.73 3.13
N LEU A 74 -25.31 22.97 4.30
CA LEU A 74 -26.76 22.91 4.53
C LEU A 74 -27.52 24.07 3.85
N SER A 75 -26.84 25.19 3.60
CA SER A 75 -27.43 26.38 2.96
C SER A 75 -27.44 26.34 1.42
N LEU A 76 -26.97 25.26 0.79
CA LEU A 76 -27.13 24.91 -0.63
C LEU A 76 -26.73 26.00 -1.66
N GLU A 77 -25.47 25.98 -2.14
CA GLU A 77 -25.07 26.70 -3.38
C GLU A 77 -23.62 26.36 -3.82
N SER A 78 -23.33 25.20 -4.45
CA SER A 78 -21.98 25.00 -5.03
C SER A 78 -21.80 23.81 -5.97
N ARG A 79 -21.00 23.98 -7.05
CA ARG A 79 -20.41 22.84 -7.81
C ARG A 79 -19.37 22.06 -7.00
N LYS A 80 -18.77 22.67 -5.96
CA LYS A 80 -17.84 21.98 -5.04
C LYS A 80 -18.57 20.97 -4.14
N LEU A 81 -19.89 21.12 -4.01
CA LEU A 81 -20.81 20.19 -3.37
C LEU A 81 -20.79 18.81 -4.05
N TRP A 82 -20.62 18.77 -5.37
CA TRP A 82 -20.59 17.52 -6.14
C TRP A 82 -19.36 16.66 -5.83
N ALA A 83 -18.19 17.28 -5.63
CA ALA A 83 -16.98 16.56 -5.21
C ALA A 83 -17.12 16.03 -3.77
N PHE A 84 -17.78 16.80 -2.90
CA PHE A 84 -18.13 16.35 -1.55
C PHE A 84 -19.14 15.18 -1.61
N TYR A 85 -20.25 15.32 -2.34
CA TYR A 85 -21.24 14.26 -2.53
C TYR A 85 -20.63 13.01 -3.13
N LYS A 86 -19.71 13.09 -4.09
CA LYS A 86 -18.97 11.91 -4.56
C LYS A 86 -18.25 11.20 -3.41
N LYS A 87 -17.49 11.92 -2.59
CA LYS A 87 -16.81 11.34 -1.41
C LYS A 87 -17.79 10.86 -0.33
N LEU A 88 -18.94 11.53 -0.17
CA LEU A 88 -20.02 11.19 0.75
C LEU A 88 -20.77 9.93 0.35
N LEU A 89 -21.06 9.79 -0.94
CA LEU A 89 -21.70 8.63 -1.54
C LEU A 89 -20.76 7.43 -1.53
N ILE A 90 -19.44 7.64 -1.67
CA ILE A 90 -18.42 6.61 -1.42
C ILE A 90 -18.37 6.25 0.07
N LEU A 91 -18.51 7.23 0.98
CA LEU A 91 -18.70 6.97 2.41
C LEU A 91 -19.96 6.13 2.69
N SER A 92 -21.02 6.30 1.90
CA SER A 92 -22.23 5.48 2.00
C SER A 92 -22.00 4.02 1.58
N GLN A 93 -21.03 3.77 0.69
CA GLN A 93 -20.57 2.41 0.36
C GLN A 93 -19.72 1.80 1.49
N CYS A 94 -19.24 2.62 2.44
CA CYS A 94 -18.68 2.17 3.73
C CYS A 94 -19.73 2.13 4.86
N GLN A 95 -21.01 2.38 4.58
CA GLN A 95 -22.06 2.20 5.58
C GLN A 95 -22.31 0.71 5.79
N ALA A 96 -21.95 0.25 6.98
CA ALA A 96 -22.67 -0.82 7.62
C ALA A 96 -24.13 -0.37 7.81
N THR A 97 -24.99 -0.63 6.83
CA THR A 97 -26.44 -0.63 7.05
C THR A 97 -26.71 -1.74 8.06
N VAL A 98 -27.09 -1.37 9.27
CA VAL A 98 -27.43 -2.34 10.32
C VAL A 98 -28.87 -2.77 10.12
N GLU A 99 -29.11 -3.74 9.23
CA GLU A 99 -30.30 -4.55 9.37
C GLU A 99 -30.07 -5.51 10.55
N ARG A 100 -30.79 -5.29 11.66
CA ARG A 100 -30.95 -6.25 12.78
C ARG A 100 -29.67 -6.84 13.39
N GLY A 101 -28.55 -6.10 13.39
CA GLY A 101 -27.32 -6.54 14.05
C GLY A 101 -26.36 -7.33 13.16
N PHE A 102 -26.59 -7.41 11.85
CA PHE A 102 -25.59 -7.89 10.90
C PHE A 102 -24.80 -6.71 10.32
N SER A 103 -23.49 -6.67 10.60
CA SER A 103 -22.57 -5.83 9.84
C SER A 103 -22.26 -6.55 8.53
N ILE A 104 -22.82 -6.05 7.42
CA ILE A 104 -22.49 -6.57 6.08
C ILE A 104 -20.97 -6.43 5.81
N ASN A 105 -20.27 -5.49 6.46
CA ASN A 105 -18.81 -5.36 6.32
C ASN A 105 -18.02 -6.52 6.93
N LYS A 106 -18.58 -7.32 7.85
CA LYS A 106 -17.86 -8.47 8.40
C LYS A 106 -17.78 -9.64 7.40
N GLU A 107 -18.75 -9.73 6.48
CA GLU A 107 -18.72 -10.68 5.36
C GLU A 107 -17.99 -10.13 4.12
N VAL A 108 -17.86 -8.82 3.98
CA VAL A 108 -17.06 -8.21 2.91
C VAL A 108 -15.56 -8.19 3.27
N GLU A 109 -15.19 -8.18 4.56
CA GLU A 109 -13.80 -8.42 5.00
C GLU A 109 -13.37 -9.88 4.81
N SER A 110 -14.30 -10.86 4.82
CA SER A 110 -13.94 -12.26 4.62
C SER A 110 -13.57 -12.60 3.18
N ASP A 111 -14.07 -11.84 2.20
CA ASP A 111 -13.71 -12.02 0.80
C ASP A 111 -12.91 -10.82 0.34
N ASN A 112 -11.63 -11.03 0.04
CA ASN A 112 -10.71 -10.07 -0.60
C ASN A 112 -11.20 -9.66 -2.01
N LEU A 113 -12.35 -9.00 -2.06
CA LEU A 113 -13.08 -8.60 -3.26
C LEU A 113 -12.40 -7.37 -3.84
N GLN A 114 -11.94 -7.51 -5.08
CA GLN A 114 -11.44 -6.37 -5.84
C GLN A 114 -12.57 -5.35 -6.10
N GLU A 115 -12.20 -4.08 -6.28
CA GLU A 115 -13.13 -2.97 -6.51
C GLU A 115 -14.18 -3.31 -7.60
N ASP A 116 -13.72 -3.89 -8.71
CA ASP A 116 -14.57 -4.31 -9.83
C ASP A 116 -15.68 -5.30 -9.41
N ASN A 117 -15.41 -6.20 -8.46
CA ASN A 117 -16.38 -7.16 -7.97
C ASN A 117 -17.46 -6.48 -7.12
N VAL A 118 -17.07 -5.49 -6.33
CA VAL A 118 -18.00 -4.68 -5.52
C VAL A 118 -18.92 -3.87 -6.43
N VAL A 119 -18.35 -3.19 -7.43
CA VAL A 119 -19.11 -2.42 -8.43
C VAL A 119 -20.07 -3.34 -9.20
N THR A 120 -19.59 -4.49 -9.66
CA THR A 120 -20.42 -5.46 -10.40
C THR A 120 -21.59 -5.97 -9.55
N ARG A 121 -21.33 -6.32 -8.28
CA ARG A 121 -22.37 -6.75 -7.35
C ARG A 121 -23.43 -5.65 -7.15
N ARG A 122 -22.99 -4.40 -7.02
CA ARG A 122 -23.90 -3.26 -6.87
C ARG A 122 -24.79 -3.06 -8.09
N LEU A 123 -24.22 -3.10 -9.29
CA LEU A 123 -24.97 -2.98 -10.55
C LEU A 123 -26.04 -4.07 -10.68
N VAL A 124 -25.71 -5.31 -10.30
CA VAL A 124 -26.67 -6.42 -10.31
C VAL A 124 -27.82 -6.18 -9.33
N CYS A 125 -27.51 -5.76 -8.10
CA CYS A 125 -28.54 -5.45 -7.10
C CYS A 125 -29.44 -4.28 -7.55
N ASP A 126 -28.87 -3.20 -8.06
CA ASP A 126 -29.63 -2.04 -8.53
C ASP A 126 -30.57 -2.42 -9.69
N TYR A 127 -30.08 -3.26 -10.62
CA TYR A 127 -30.89 -3.77 -11.74
C TYR A 127 -32.06 -4.64 -11.26
N ILE A 128 -31.86 -5.49 -10.25
CA ILE A 128 -32.92 -6.32 -9.65
C ILE A 128 -33.97 -5.45 -8.95
N ILE A 129 -33.54 -4.44 -8.21
CA ILE A 129 -34.42 -3.51 -7.50
C ILE A 129 -35.28 -2.72 -8.49
N GLN A 130 -34.68 -2.21 -9.57
CA GLN A 130 -35.40 -1.49 -10.62
C GLN A 130 -36.55 -2.31 -11.22
N HIS A 131 -36.39 -3.62 -11.35
CA HIS A 131 -37.41 -4.51 -11.90
C HIS A 131 -38.38 -5.04 -10.83
N GLY A 132 -38.26 -4.62 -9.57
CA GLY A 132 -39.18 -4.98 -8.50
C GLY A 132 -39.00 -6.42 -7.98
N GLY A 133 -37.79 -6.96 -8.09
CA GLY A 133 -37.41 -8.27 -7.55
C GLY A 133 -36.83 -9.24 -8.59
N VAL A 134 -36.17 -10.29 -8.11
CA VAL A 134 -35.41 -11.25 -8.94
C VAL A 134 -36.31 -11.96 -9.97
N THR A 135 -37.57 -12.22 -9.63
CA THR A 135 -38.52 -12.93 -10.49
C THR A 135 -39.07 -12.10 -11.64
N LYS A 136 -38.90 -10.78 -11.59
CA LYS A 136 -39.44 -9.83 -12.57
C LYS A 136 -38.39 -9.31 -13.55
N VAL A 137 -37.15 -9.77 -13.43
CA VAL A 137 -36.05 -9.39 -14.31
C VAL A 137 -36.23 -10.05 -15.68
N PRO A 138 -36.25 -9.29 -16.80
CA PRO A 138 -36.45 -9.86 -18.12
C PRO A 138 -35.25 -10.71 -18.56
N LEU A 139 -35.53 -11.96 -18.95
CA LEU A 139 -34.53 -12.86 -19.53
C LEU A 139 -34.27 -12.51 -21.00
N SER A 140 -33.43 -11.50 -21.21
CA SER A 140 -33.05 -11.05 -22.55
C SER A 140 -32.17 -12.09 -23.28
N LYS A 141 -32.29 -12.18 -24.61
CA LYS A 141 -31.44 -13.06 -25.43
C LYS A 141 -29.92 -12.80 -25.23
N PRO A 142 -29.45 -11.54 -25.11
CA PRO A 142 -28.05 -11.26 -24.78
C PRO A 142 -27.62 -11.80 -23.41
N LEU A 143 -28.50 -11.74 -22.41
CA LEU A 143 -28.20 -12.29 -21.08
C LEU A 143 -28.00 -13.80 -21.15
N LEU A 144 -28.91 -14.51 -21.83
CA LEU A 144 -28.80 -15.97 -22.04
C LEU A 144 -27.53 -16.35 -22.80
N ALA A 145 -27.19 -15.62 -23.87
CA ALA A 145 -25.95 -15.84 -24.61
C ALA A 145 -24.69 -15.55 -23.76
N SER A 146 -24.75 -14.55 -22.88
CA SER A 146 -23.67 -14.24 -21.95
C SER A 146 -23.48 -15.34 -20.91
N VAL A 147 -24.57 -15.87 -20.34
CA VAL A 147 -24.52 -16.97 -19.36
C VAL A 147 -23.98 -18.25 -20.00
N ALA A 148 -24.42 -18.57 -21.23
CA ALA A 148 -23.90 -19.73 -21.97
C ALA A 148 -22.37 -19.68 -22.16
N ARG A 149 -21.79 -18.48 -22.33
CA ARG A 149 -20.34 -18.28 -22.48
C ARG A 149 -19.59 -18.10 -21.16
N ALA A 150 -20.29 -18.05 -20.02
CA ALA A 150 -19.68 -17.74 -18.73
C ALA A 150 -18.58 -18.75 -18.33
N ARG A 151 -18.84 -20.06 -18.55
CA ARG A 151 -17.86 -21.11 -18.28
C ARG A 151 -16.59 -20.94 -19.10
N THR A 152 -16.71 -20.64 -20.39
CA THR A 152 -15.57 -20.42 -21.28
C THR A 152 -14.77 -19.19 -20.84
N ARG A 153 -15.45 -18.07 -20.54
CA ARG A 153 -14.77 -16.86 -20.01
C ARG A 153 -14.00 -17.15 -18.73
N TYR A 154 -14.58 -17.93 -17.82
CA TYR A 154 -13.93 -18.31 -16.58
C TYR A 154 -12.66 -19.16 -16.82
N ARG A 155 -12.73 -20.16 -17.71
CA ARG A 155 -11.55 -20.98 -18.07
C ARG A 155 -10.45 -20.14 -18.69
N THR A 156 -10.78 -19.27 -19.64
CA THR A 156 -9.80 -18.36 -20.24
C THR A 156 -9.18 -17.41 -19.20
N HIS A 157 -9.98 -16.93 -18.24
CA HIS A 157 -9.47 -16.11 -17.15
C HIS A 157 -8.49 -16.89 -16.26
N LEU A 158 -8.79 -18.14 -15.90
CA LEU A 158 -7.89 -18.99 -15.13
C LEU A 158 -6.57 -19.28 -15.88
N GLU A 159 -6.63 -19.56 -17.18
CA GLU A 159 -5.44 -19.76 -18.01
C GLU A 159 -4.58 -18.50 -18.09
N LYS A 160 -5.21 -17.33 -18.29
CA LYS A 160 -4.50 -16.04 -18.27
C LYS A 160 -3.85 -15.78 -16.91
N ARG A 161 -4.53 -16.12 -15.81
CA ARG A 161 -3.99 -15.96 -14.46
C ARG A 161 -2.77 -16.86 -14.26
N LYS A 162 -2.88 -18.15 -14.60
CA LYS A 162 -1.75 -19.10 -14.55
C LYS A 162 -0.55 -18.60 -15.38
N ASN A 163 -0.79 -18.06 -16.57
CA ASN A 163 0.27 -17.54 -17.43
C ASN A 163 0.90 -16.25 -16.87
N ARG A 164 0.13 -15.39 -16.19
CA ARG A 164 0.66 -14.21 -15.49
C ARG A 164 1.52 -14.63 -14.31
N ASP A 165 1.00 -15.51 -13.46
CA ASP A 165 1.73 -16.01 -12.29
C ASP A 165 3.04 -16.70 -12.70
N ALA A 166 3.02 -17.50 -13.78
CA ALA A 166 4.21 -18.12 -14.34
C ALA A 166 5.22 -17.09 -14.91
N LYS A 167 4.74 -16.02 -15.57
CA LYS A 167 5.59 -14.93 -16.07
C LYS A 167 6.22 -14.14 -14.93
N ASP A 168 5.45 -13.82 -13.89
CA ASP A 168 5.92 -13.08 -12.72
C ASP A 168 6.95 -13.91 -11.94
N GLN A 169 6.73 -15.23 -11.82
CA GLN A 169 7.70 -16.13 -11.23
C GLN A 169 8.98 -16.25 -12.08
N ALA A 170 8.85 -16.33 -13.41
CA ALA A 170 10.00 -16.35 -14.31
C ALA A 170 10.80 -15.05 -14.26
N LEU A 171 10.12 -13.89 -14.16
CA LEU A 171 10.76 -12.59 -14.02
C LEU A 171 11.53 -12.51 -12.70
N LYS A 172 10.92 -12.90 -11.58
CA LYS A 172 11.59 -12.95 -10.27
C LYS A 172 12.82 -13.85 -10.28
N ARG A 173 12.72 -15.04 -10.89
CA ARG A 173 13.85 -15.95 -11.05
C ARG A 173 14.99 -15.30 -11.84
N LYS A 174 14.67 -14.66 -12.96
CA LYS A 174 15.66 -13.93 -13.76
C LYS A 174 16.31 -12.80 -12.97
N GLU A 175 15.54 -12.00 -12.22
CA GLU A 175 16.06 -10.93 -11.36
C GLU A 175 17.01 -11.48 -10.28
N THR A 176 16.68 -12.62 -9.67
CA THR A 176 17.57 -13.28 -8.71
C THR A 176 18.84 -13.85 -9.35
N GLU A 177 18.76 -14.37 -10.57
CA GLU A 177 19.91 -14.84 -11.35
C GLU A 177 20.85 -13.69 -11.73
N ASP A 178 20.30 -12.57 -12.21
CA ASP A 178 21.05 -11.36 -12.57
C ASP A 178 21.75 -10.78 -11.32
N CYS A 179 21.03 -10.67 -10.20
CA CYS A 179 21.60 -10.22 -8.92
C CYS A 179 22.73 -11.14 -8.42
N LEU A 180 22.55 -12.47 -8.52
CA LEU A 180 23.58 -13.43 -8.18
C LEU A 180 24.84 -13.24 -9.04
N GLN A 181 24.66 -12.97 -10.33
CA GLN A 181 25.77 -12.75 -11.24
C GLN A 181 26.53 -11.45 -10.91
N GLU A 182 25.83 -10.37 -10.58
CA GLU A 182 26.45 -9.14 -10.11
C GLU A 182 27.26 -9.34 -8.83
N LEU A 183 26.72 -10.08 -7.85
CA LEU A 183 27.44 -10.41 -6.61
C LEU A 183 28.72 -11.22 -6.89
N LYS A 184 28.67 -12.19 -7.80
CA LYS A 184 29.86 -12.96 -8.21
C LYS A 184 30.93 -12.08 -8.86
N VAL A 185 30.53 -11.11 -9.69
CA VAL A 185 31.46 -10.15 -10.30
C VAL A 185 32.06 -9.23 -9.24
N LYS A 186 31.25 -8.71 -8.31
CA LYS A 186 31.73 -7.89 -7.19
C LYS A 186 32.74 -8.67 -6.34
N ARG A 187 32.43 -9.91 -5.97
CA ARG A 187 33.34 -10.77 -5.21
C ARG A 187 34.68 -10.93 -5.91
N ARG A 188 34.67 -11.22 -7.22
CA ARG A 188 35.92 -11.35 -8.00
C ARG A 188 36.76 -10.07 -7.97
N ARG A 189 36.14 -8.91 -8.17
CA ARG A 189 36.84 -7.61 -8.14
C ARG A 189 37.44 -7.31 -6.76
N VAL A 190 36.68 -7.54 -5.69
CA VAL A 190 37.17 -7.33 -4.32
C VAL A 190 38.33 -8.29 -4.02
N GLN A 191 38.26 -9.53 -4.49
CA GLN A 191 39.33 -10.51 -4.36
C GLN A 191 40.62 -10.06 -5.08
N GLU A 192 40.51 -9.61 -6.33
CA GLU A 192 41.65 -9.09 -7.10
C GLU A 192 42.31 -7.88 -6.41
N VAL A 193 41.50 -6.97 -5.84
CA VAL A 193 42.00 -5.82 -5.07
C VAL A 193 42.68 -6.26 -3.79
N SER A 194 42.09 -7.20 -3.04
CA SER A 194 42.68 -7.78 -1.83
C SER A 194 44.06 -8.38 -2.12
N GLU A 195 44.15 -9.24 -3.11
CA GLU A 195 45.42 -9.85 -3.53
C GLU A 195 46.44 -8.82 -4.04
N GLY A 196 45.97 -7.70 -4.62
CA GLY A 196 46.80 -6.54 -4.96
C GLY A 196 47.40 -5.86 -3.72
N LEU A 197 46.56 -5.51 -2.74
CA LEU A 197 46.95 -4.85 -1.50
C LEU A 197 47.96 -5.69 -0.68
N ALA A 198 47.75 -7.01 -0.61
CA ALA A 198 48.68 -7.91 0.05
C ALA A 198 50.07 -7.88 -0.62
N ARG A 199 50.10 -7.99 -1.97
CA ARG A 199 51.35 -7.92 -2.74
C ARG A 199 52.06 -6.58 -2.59
N ASP A 200 51.33 -5.47 -2.58
CA ASP A 200 51.89 -4.14 -2.36
C ASP A 200 52.44 -3.97 -0.95
N ALA A 201 51.73 -4.48 0.08
CA ALA A 201 52.18 -4.44 1.46
C ALA A 201 53.49 -5.22 1.66
N ASP A 202 53.59 -6.41 1.07
CA ASP A 202 54.78 -7.26 1.16
C ASP A 202 55.97 -6.63 0.41
N ARG A 203 55.73 -6.04 -0.77
CA ARG A 203 56.75 -5.25 -1.47
C ARG A 203 57.29 -4.10 -0.62
N LEU A 204 56.41 -3.35 0.04
CA LEU A 204 56.83 -2.22 0.89
C LEU A 204 57.60 -2.69 2.13
N ALA A 205 57.24 -3.84 2.70
CA ALA A 205 57.94 -4.44 3.82
C ALA A 205 59.38 -4.86 3.42
N GLU A 206 59.53 -5.55 2.29
CA GLU A 206 60.82 -5.99 1.75
C GLU A 206 61.74 -4.77 1.45
N VAL A 207 61.19 -3.72 0.82
CA VAL A 207 61.97 -2.50 0.55
C VAL A 207 62.38 -1.79 1.84
N ALA A 208 61.58 -1.88 2.91
CA ALA A 208 61.91 -1.27 4.20
C ALA A 208 63.13 -1.91 4.88
N GLU A 209 63.32 -3.23 4.73
CA GLU A 209 64.48 -3.95 5.28
C GLU A 209 65.82 -3.40 4.74
N GLY A 210 65.83 -2.88 3.51
CA GLY A 210 67.00 -2.25 2.88
C GLY A 210 67.20 -0.76 3.18
N LYS A 211 66.39 -0.15 4.07
CA LYS A 211 66.45 1.28 4.41
C LYS A 211 66.63 1.48 5.91
N ALA A 212 67.13 2.64 6.33
CA ALA A 212 67.33 2.97 7.74
C ALA A 212 66.69 4.33 8.10
N GLY A 213 66.38 4.53 9.38
CA GLY A 213 65.86 5.78 9.93
C GLY A 213 64.43 6.10 9.46
N SER A 214 64.14 7.39 9.23
CA SER A 214 62.80 7.89 8.89
C SER A 214 62.17 7.19 7.67
N LYS A 215 62.96 6.91 6.63
CA LYS A 215 62.45 6.28 5.39
C LYS A 215 61.99 4.84 5.61
N MET A 216 62.61 4.11 6.53
CA MET A 216 62.17 2.77 6.93
C MET A 216 60.83 2.85 7.67
N ALA A 217 60.72 3.76 8.64
CA ALA A 217 59.50 3.95 9.42
C ALA A 217 58.29 4.34 8.54
N ASP A 218 58.49 5.19 7.53
CA ASP A 218 57.45 5.58 6.58
C ASP A 218 56.95 4.39 5.74
N LEU A 219 57.86 3.55 5.25
CA LEU A 219 57.53 2.36 4.44
C LEU A 219 56.78 1.31 5.26
N ILE A 220 57.20 1.06 6.50
CA ILE A 220 56.50 0.17 7.43
C ILE A 220 55.10 0.70 7.75
N SER A 221 54.96 2.00 7.98
CA SER A 221 53.65 2.62 8.25
C SER A 221 52.69 2.46 7.07
N ARG A 222 53.18 2.64 5.84
CA ARG A 222 52.39 2.41 4.62
C ARG A 222 52.06 0.93 4.40
N SER A 223 53.01 0.02 4.63
CA SER A 223 52.78 -1.42 4.56
C SER A 223 51.67 -1.86 5.53
N ASN A 224 51.72 -1.38 6.79
CA ASN A 224 50.70 -1.67 7.80
C ASN A 224 49.33 -1.09 7.44
N LEU A 225 49.26 0.08 6.78
CA LEU A 225 47.99 0.61 6.27
C LEU A 225 47.39 -0.33 5.23
N LEU A 226 48.17 -0.75 4.23
CA LEU A 226 47.71 -1.68 3.19
C LEU A 226 47.29 -3.04 3.75
N ARG A 227 47.94 -3.52 4.82
CA ARG A 227 47.54 -4.75 5.52
C ARG A 227 46.17 -4.62 6.21
N ARG A 228 45.90 -3.47 6.83
CA ARG A 228 44.56 -3.19 7.39
C ARG A 228 43.50 -3.13 6.29
N ASP A 229 43.78 -2.43 5.20
CA ASP A 229 42.86 -2.35 4.05
C ASP A 229 42.60 -3.75 3.44
N HIS A 230 43.63 -4.60 3.39
CA HIS A 230 43.50 -6.01 2.97
C HIS A 230 42.59 -6.81 3.91
N GLU A 231 42.77 -6.69 5.23
CA GLU A 231 41.91 -7.34 6.23
C GLU A 231 40.45 -6.89 6.11
N GLU A 232 40.20 -5.60 5.85
CA GLU A 232 38.86 -5.07 5.57
C GLU A 232 38.25 -5.70 4.31
N LYS A 233 39.04 -5.86 3.24
CA LYS A 233 38.57 -6.51 2.00
C LYS A 233 38.30 -8.00 2.18
N LEU A 234 39.06 -8.71 3.02
CA LEU A 234 38.76 -10.09 3.40
C LEU A 234 37.43 -10.22 4.16
N ALA A 235 37.15 -9.28 5.07
CA ALA A 235 35.86 -9.24 5.77
C ALA A 235 34.70 -8.98 4.79
N GLU A 236 34.88 -8.08 3.83
CA GLU A 236 33.91 -7.82 2.75
C GLU A 236 33.66 -9.08 1.90
N LEU A 237 34.70 -9.83 1.53
CA LEU A 237 34.57 -11.09 0.80
C LEU A 237 33.75 -12.14 1.57
N ALA A 238 33.99 -12.25 2.88
CA ALA A 238 33.24 -13.18 3.72
C ALA A 238 31.74 -12.83 3.80
N LEU A 239 31.39 -11.54 3.75
CA LEU A 239 29.99 -11.10 3.66
C LEU A 239 29.40 -11.43 2.28
N LEU A 240 30.14 -11.14 1.20
CA LEU A 240 29.70 -11.44 -0.16
C LEU A 240 29.50 -12.95 -0.38
N ASP A 241 30.35 -13.81 0.17
CA ASP A 241 30.18 -15.28 0.07
C ASP A 241 28.92 -15.76 0.82
N LYS A 242 28.58 -15.15 1.97
CA LYS A 242 27.32 -15.43 2.67
C LYS A 242 26.10 -14.99 1.84
N GLU A 243 26.16 -13.81 1.23
CA GLU A 243 25.08 -13.30 0.37
C GLU A 243 24.91 -14.15 -0.90
N ILE A 244 26.01 -14.56 -1.53
CA ILE A 244 26.00 -15.47 -2.69
C ILE A 244 25.42 -16.83 -2.29
N ALA A 245 25.80 -17.37 -1.13
CA ALA A 245 25.25 -18.63 -0.64
C ALA A 245 23.74 -18.53 -0.38
N ALA A 246 23.29 -17.44 0.25
CA ALA A 246 21.88 -17.18 0.49
C ALA A 246 21.09 -17.05 -0.83
N LYS A 247 21.60 -16.29 -1.80
CA LYS A 247 20.97 -16.12 -3.11
C LYS A 247 20.94 -17.42 -3.94
N ASN A 248 21.97 -18.26 -3.83
CA ASN A 248 21.95 -19.60 -4.45
C ASN A 248 20.92 -20.52 -3.79
N ALA A 249 20.70 -20.41 -2.47
CA ALA A 249 19.68 -21.18 -1.78
C ALA A 249 18.26 -20.73 -2.21
N GLU A 250 18.04 -19.42 -2.35
CA GLU A 250 16.79 -18.83 -2.85
C GLU A 250 16.43 -19.29 -4.27
N LEU A 251 17.43 -19.50 -5.14
CA LEU A 251 17.22 -20.04 -6.48
C LEU A 251 16.92 -21.55 -6.52
N ARG A 252 17.31 -22.30 -5.48
CA ARG A 252 17.10 -23.75 -5.37
C ARG A 252 15.77 -24.11 -4.71
N SER A 253 15.14 -23.19 -4.00
CA SER A 253 13.79 -23.32 -3.41
C SER A 253 12.69 -23.04 -4.42
#